data_AF-A0A6C0CZ31-F1
#
_entry.id   AF-A0A6C0CZ31-F1
#
_cell.length_a   1.000
_cell.length_b   1.000
_cell.length_c   1.000
_cell.angle_alpha   90.00
_cell.angle_beta   90.00
_cell.angle_gamma   90.00
#
_symmetry.space_group_name_H-M   'P 1'
#
loop_
_entity.id
_entity.type
_entity.pdbx_description
1 polymer ?
#
loop_
_entity_poly.entity_id
_entity_poly.type
_entity_poly.pdbx_seq_one_letter_code
_entity_poly.pdbx_strand_id
1 'polypeptide(L)'
;MGYEIEMSLDLRKHKSVTKIIDGAQDLADYYECERFYQFSECDGEVRRLKRKAQVMVICFDEYKFEQMTKFLKDVISRYKKKLYIESVYDINKHNLIYASPYYMSIMEKEQKDDYKERRANRSFSETDYFILRDILKKNY
;
A
#
# COMPACT_ATOMS: atom_id res chain seq x y z
N MET A 1 -14.88 -3.67 6.39
CA MET A 1 -13.57 -3.68 5.68
C MET A 1 -13.77 -3.83 4.17
N GLY A 2 -13.70 -2.71 3.44
CA GLY A 2 -13.79 -2.70 1.97
C GLY A 2 -12.43 -2.63 1.28
N TYR A 3 -11.51 -1.82 1.80
CA TYR A 3 -10.18 -1.63 1.21
C TYR A 3 -9.07 -1.85 2.23
N GLU A 4 -7.98 -2.47 1.79
CA GLU A 4 -6.75 -2.63 2.53
C GLU A 4 -5.60 -1.98 1.78
N ILE A 5 -4.82 -1.17 2.48
CA ILE A 5 -3.64 -0.50 1.96
C ILE A 5 -2.45 -0.95 2.78
N GLU A 6 -1.47 -1.57 2.13
CA GLU A 6 -0.19 -1.88 2.74
C GLU A 6 0.84 -0.84 2.34
N MET A 7 1.57 -0.33 3.32
CA MET A 7 2.68 0.59 3.13
C MET A 7 3.93 0.13 3.88
N SER A 8 5.09 0.46 3.34
CA SER A 8 6.37 0.18 3.98
C SER A 8 7.22 1.43 4.17
N LEU A 9 8.02 1.39 5.24
CA LEU A 9 9.05 2.37 5.58
C LEU A 9 10.40 1.66 5.72
N ASP A 10 11.38 1.99 4.88
CA ASP A 10 12.73 1.41 4.98
C ASP A 10 13.47 1.99 6.19
N LEU A 11 13.64 1.17 7.23
CA LEU A 11 14.24 1.56 8.50
C LEU A 11 15.73 1.90 8.38
N ARG A 12 16.39 1.53 7.27
CA ARG A 12 17.81 1.84 7.03
C ARG A 12 18.01 3.25 6.48
N LYS A 13 16.97 3.85 5.88
CA LYS A 13 17.06 5.12 5.14
C LYS A 13 16.66 6.34 5.95
N HIS A 14 15.99 6.16 7.09
CA HIS A 14 15.40 7.27 7.84
C HIS A 14 15.78 7.23 9.31
N LYS A 15 16.19 8.39 9.86
CA LYS A 15 16.48 8.55 11.29
C LYS A 15 15.21 8.80 12.11
N SER A 16 14.22 9.45 11.52
CA SER A 16 12.98 9.88 12.20
C SER A 16 11.81 8.92 11.96
N VAL A 17 12.05 7.63 12.15
CA VAL A 17 11.08 6.54 11.86
C VAL A 17 9.78 6.73 12.62
N THR A 18 9.84 6.89 13.93
CA THR A 18 8.66 7.02 14.81
C THR A 18 7.76 8.18 14.36
N LYS A 19 8.33 9.36 14.10
CA LYS A 19 7.57 10.52 13.62
C LYS A 19 6.84 10.28 12.29
N ILE A 20 7.39 9.44 11.41
CA ILE A 20 6.76 9.11 10.12
C ILE A 20 5.60 8.15 10.36
N ILE A 21 5.77 7.18 11.24
CA ILE A 21 4.74 6.20 11.59
C ILE A 21 3.58 6.89 12.31
N ASP A 22 3.86 7.63 13.38
CA ASP A 22 2.86 8.36 14.16
C ASP A 22 2.08 9.30 13.24
N GLY A 23 2.78 10.07 12.41
CA GLY A 23 2.12 10.98 11.47
C GLY A 23 1.39 10.30 10.31
N ALA A 24 1.65 9.02 10.02
CA ALA A 24 0.85 8.23 9.07
C ALA A 24 -0.39 7.66 9.75
N GLN A 25 -0.27 7.24 11.01
CA GLN A 25 -1.38 6.80 11.85
C GLN A 25 -2.35 7.96 12.12
N ASP A 26 -1.86 9.13 12.55
CA ASP A 26 -2.66 10.33 12.76
C ASP A 26 -3.46 10.71 11.50
N LEU A 27 -2.84 10.52 10.32
CA LEU A 27 -3.49 10.78 9.05
C LEU A 27 -4.57 9.73 8.74
N ALA A 28 -4.30 8.45 9.02
CA ALA A 28 -5.28 7.37 8.84
C ALA A 28 -6.49 7.57 9.76
N ASP A 29 -6.24 7.96 11.01
CA ASP A 29 -7.27 8.26 12.02
C ASP A 29 -8.08 9.51 11.63
N TYR A 30 -7.41 10.56 11.12
CA TYR A 30 -8.08 11.76 10.61
C TYR A 30 -9.05 11.46 9.45
N TYR A 31 -8.70 10.49 8.59
CA TYR A 31 -9.59 10.00 7.53
C TYR A 31 -10.48 8.84 7.98
N GLU A 32 -10.56 8.60 9.29
CA GLU A 32 -11.46 7.65 9.92
C GLU A 32 -11.29 6.20 9.41
N CYS A 33 -10.06 5.71 9.34
CA CYS A 33 -9.78 4.31 9.04
C CYS A 33 -10.48 3.39 10.06
N GLU A 34 -10.83 2.16 9.63
CA GLU A 34 -11.45 1.16 10.52
C GLU A 34 -10.39 0.52 11.41
N ARG A 35 -9.24 0.19 10.83
CA ARG A 35 -8.14 -0.49 11.52
C ARG A 35 -6.79 -0.03 10.99
N PHE A 36 -5.83 0.00 11.90
CA PHE A 36 -4.43 0.28 11.63
C PHE A 36 -3.57 -0.80 12.31
N TYR A 37 -2.76 -1.49 11.53
CA TYR A 37 -1.82 -2.50 12.02
C TYR A 37 -0.40 -2.08 11.67
N GLN A 38 0.54 -2.45 12.53
CA GLN A 38 1.95 -2.17 12.34
C GLN A 38 2.78 -3.39 12.75
N PHE A 39 3.72 -3.79 11.90
CA PHE A 39 4.65 -4.88 12.18
C PHE A 39 6.00 -4.68 11.47
N SER A 40 7.06 -5.23 12.07
CA SER A 40 8.41 -5.11 11.52
C SER A 40 8.72 -6.31 10.62
N GLU A 41 9.28 -6.02 9.45
CA GLU A 41 9.69 -7.00 8.47
C GLU A 41 11.21 -6.96 8.30
N CYS A 42 11.85 -8.13 8.39
CA CYS A 42 13.27 -8.32 8.15
C CYS A 42 13.46 -9.47 7.17
N ASP A 43 14.12 -9.19 6.04
CA ASP A 43 14.49 -10.20 5.04
C ASP A 43 16.00 -10.14 4.73
N GLY A 44 16.61 -11.32 4.67
CA GLY A 44 18.04 -11.55 4.45
C GLY A 44 18.79 -12.13 5.66
N GLU A 45 20.01 -12.59 5.42
CA GLU A 45 20.90 -13.06 6.47
C GLU A 45 21.34 -11.92 7.39
N VAL A 46 21.64 -12.22 8.66
CA VAL A 46 22.03 -11.25 9.70
C VAL A 46 23.12 -10.26 9.25
N ARG A 47 24.04 -10.69 8.37
CA ARG A 47 25.14 -9.86 7.85
C ARG A 47 24.83 -9.14 6.52
N ARG A 48 23.74 -9.49 5.84
CA ARG A 48 23.31 -8.95 4.53
C ARG A 48 21.79 -8.78 4.49
N LEU A 49 21.26 -7.96 5.39
CA LEU A 49 19.84 -7.59 5.40
C LEU A 49 19.46 -6.90 4.08
N LYS A 50 18.73 -7.61 3.23
CA LYS A 50 18.22 -7.11 1.95
C LYS A 50 17.10 -6.10 2.19
N ARG A 51 16.28 -6.33 3.21
CA ARG A 51 15.19 -5.44 3.63
C ARG A 51 15.06 -5.41 5.15
N LYS A 52 14.88 -4.20 5.67
CA LYS A 52 14.49 -3.96 7.06
C LYS A 52 13.45 -2.85 7.02
N ALA A 53 12.18 -3.21 7.16
CA ALA A 53 11.07 -2.30 6.95
C ALA A 53 10.11 -2.32 8.14
N GLN A 54 9.46 -1.19 8.37
CA GLN A 54 8.22 -1.17 9.12
C GLN A 54 7.08 -1.24 8.10
N VAL A 55 6.21 -2.23 8.25
CA VAL A 55 5.00 -2.37 7.46
C VAL A 55 3.83 -1.81 8.27
N MET A 56 2.96 -1.07 7.58
CA MET A 56 1.71 -0.54 8.11
C MET A 56 0.58 -0.99 7.19
N VAL A 57 -0.47 -1.53 7.78
CA VAL A 57 -1.68 -1.96 7.06
C VAL A 57 -2.84 -1.11 7.56
N ILE A 58 -3.50 -0.43 6.62
CA ILE A 58 -4.62 0.46 6.92
C ILE A 58 -5.85 -0.06 6.21
N CYS A 59 -6.92 -0.24 6.97
CA CYS A 59 -8.17 -0.77 6.46
C CYS A 59 -9.24 0.33 6.48
N PHE A 60 -9.91 0.53 5.35
CA PHE A 60 -11.06 1.40 5.23
C PHE A 60 -12.31 0.57 4.97
N ASP A 61 -13.44 1.03 5.48
CA ASP A 61 -14.72 0.44 5.16
C ASP A 61 -15.13 0.73 3.69
N GLU A 62 -16.00 -0.11 3.11
CA GLU A 62 -16.45 0.04 1.73
C GLU A 62 -17.16 1.37 1.47
N TYR A 63 -17.86 1.90 2.47
CA TYR A 63 -18.56 3.18 2.38
C TYR A 63 -17.60 4.38 2.51
N LYS A 64 -16.31 4.15 2.80
CA LYS A 64 -15.28 5.19 3.02
C LYS A 64 -14.29 5.32 1.87
N PHE A 65 -14.70 5.01 0.64
CA PHE A 65 -13.84 5.15 -0.55
C PHE A 65 -13.27 6.57 -0.72
N GLU A 66 -14.08 7.60 -0.51
CA GLU A 66 -13.61 8.99 -0.65
C GLU A 66 -12.53 9.34 0.38
N GLN A 67 -12.70 8.92 1.64
CA GLN A 67 -11.74 9.13 2.71
C GLN A 67 -10.45 8.37 2.43
N MET A 68 -10.54 7.10 2.02
CA MET A 68 -9.41 6.27 1.63
C MET A 68 -8.60 6.92 0.50
N THR A 69 -9.26 7.45 -0.53
CA THR A 69 -8.57 8.08 -1.66
C THR A 69 -7.95 9.43 -1.28
N LYS A 70 -8.58 10.22 -0.39
CA LYS A 70 -7.98 11.43 0.20
C LYS A 70 -6.75 11.10 1.05
N PHE A 71 -6.84 10.07 1.89
CA PHE A 71 -5.72 9.55 2.68
C PHE A 71 -4.54 9.18 1.77
N LEU A 72 -4.78 8.40 0.71
CA LEU A 72 -3.72 8.01 -0.23
C LEU A 72 -3.07 9.24 -0.89
N LYS A 73 -3.85 10.23 -1.31
CA LYS A 73 -3.29 11.46 -1.91
C LYS A 73 -2.41 12.22 -0.91
N ASP A 74 -2.89 12.38 0.32
CA ASP A 74 -2.18 13.10 1.37
C ASP A 74 -0.92 12.37 1.83
N VAL A 75 -0.98 11.05 2.03
CA VAL A 75 0.18 10.26 2.48
C VAL A 75 1.28 10.27 1.41
N ILE A 76 0.91 10.14 0.12
CA ILE A 76 1.85 10.20 -1.00
C ILE A 76 2.49 11.59 -1.10
N SER A 77 1.70 12.65 -0.90
CA SER A 77 2.19 14.03 -0.95
C SER A 77 3.16 14.34 0.20
N ARG A 78 2.76 14.01 1.44
CA ARG A 78 3.50 14.35 2.67
C ARG A 78 4.75 13.48 2.87
N TYR A 79 4.67 12.20 2.53
CA TYR A 79 5.71 11.21 2.81
C TYR A 79 6.40 10.69 1.54
N LYS A 80 6.40 11.50 0.48
CA LYS A 80 7.08 11.19 -0.78
C LYS A 80 8.51 10.69 -0.55
N LYS A 81 8.86 9.53 -1.13
CA LYS A 81 10.15 8.82 -0.99
C LYS A 81 10.48 8.31 0.42
N LYS A 82 9.60 8.47 1.41
CA LYS A 82 9.76 7.93 2.77
C LYS A 82 8.88 6.70 2.95
N LEU A 83 7.60 6.83 2.58
CA LEU A 83 6.64 5.74 2.57
C LEU A 83 6.43 5.24 1.15
N TYR A 84 6.38 3.91 1.02
CA TYR A 84 6.10 3.22 -0.23
C TYR A 84 4.77 2.50 -0.09
N ILE A 85 3.84 2.77 -1.00
CA ILE A 85 2.63 1.93 -1.13
C ILE A 85 3.10 0.59 -1.70
N GLU A 86 2.83 -0.49 -0.98
CA GLU A 86 3.20 -1.85 -1.38
C GLU A 86 2.02 -2.54 -2.07
N SER A 87 0.82 -2.39 -1.54
CA SER A 87 -0.39 -2.94 -2.15
C SER A 87 -1.63 -2.07 -1.88
N VAL A 88 -2.62 -2.20 -2.76
CA VAL A 88 -4.00 -1.77 -2.53
C VAL A 88 -4.90 -2.92 -2.93
N TYR A 89 -5.71 -3.40 -1.99
CA TYR A 89 -6.57 -4.57 -2.15
C TYR A 89 -8.02 -4.22 -1.83
N ASP A 90 -8.94 -4.62 -2.71
CA ASP A 90 -10.39 -4.56 -2.51
C ASP A 90 -10.82 -5.92 -1.94
N ILE A 91 -11.17 -5.92 -0.65
CA ILE A 91 -11.49 -7.13 0.11
C ILE A 91 -12.78 -7.76 -0.41
N ASN A 92 -13.78 -6.95 -0.69
CA ASN A 92 -15.11 -7.41 -1.10
C ASN A 92 -15.08 -8.09 -2.46
N LYS A 93 -14.28 -7.57 -3.40
CA LYS A 93 -14.11 -8.15 -4.73
C LYS A 93 -12.99 -9.19 -4.81
N HIS A 94 -12.29 -9.43 -3.70
CA HIS A 94 -11.06 -10.22 -3.66
C HIS A 94 -10.04 -9.79 -4.71
N ASN A 95 -9.89 -8.48 -4.92
CA ASN A 95 -9.18 -7.92 -6.06
C ASN A 95 -7.93 -7.14 -5.63
N LEU A 96 -6.76 -7.55 -6.14
CA LEU A 96 -5.52 -6.80 -5.97
C LEU A 96 -5.46 -5.68 -7.00
N ILE A 97 -5.77 -4.46 -6.58
CA ILE A 97 -5.82 -3.27 -7.44
C ILE A 97 -4.40 -2.84 -7.79
N TYR A 98 -3.51 -2.78 -6.79
CA TYR A 98 -2.13 -2.37 -6.95
C TYR A 98 -1.19 -3.30 -6.19
N ALA A 99 -0.06 -3.58 -6.81
CA ALA A 99 1.09 -4.23 -6.19
C ALA A 99 2.38 -3.54 -6.65
N SER A 100 3.27 -3.27 -5.70
CA SER A 100 4.60 -2.73 -5.96
C SER A 100 5.51 -3.81 -6.58
N PRO A 101 6.65 -3.42 -7.18
CA PRO A 101 7.63 -4.38 -7.66
C PRO A 101 8.16 -5.32 -6.55
N TYR A 102 8.25 -4.82 -5.31
CA TYR A 102 8.66 -5.62 -4.17
C TYR A 102 7.59 -6.65 -3.82
N TYR A 103 6.33 -6.21 -3.68
CA TYR A 103 5.21 -7.09 -3.39
C TYR A 103 5.11 -8.20 -4.46
N MET A 104 5.20 -7.85 -5.75
CA MET A 104 5.23 -8.82 -6.85
C MET A 104 6.43 -9.78 -6.85
N SER A 105 7.52 -9.47 -6.12
CA SER A 105 8.69 -10.34 -6.03
C SER A 105 8.54 -11.46 -5.01
N ILE A 106 7.67 -11.25 -4.00
CA ILE A 106 7.37 -12.22 -2.93
C ILE A 106 6.05 -12.98 -3.17
N MET A 107 5.24 -12.54 -4.13
CA MET A 107 4.03 -13.25 -4.56
C MET A 107 4.34 -14.61 -5.19
N GLU A 108 3.46 -15.57 -4.94
CA GLU A 108 3.44 -16.85 -5.64
C GLU A 108 3.28 -16.66 -7.15
N LYS A 109 3.91 -17.55 -7.93
CA LYS A 109 3.98 -17.42 -9.39
C LYS A 109 2.61 -17.30 -10.04
N GLU A 110 1.66 -18.16 -9.63
CA GLU A 110 0.30 -18.19 -10.18
C GLU A 110 -0.45 -16.87 -9.92
N GLN A 111 -0.42 -16.38 -8.68
CA GLN A 111 -1.07 -15.13 -8.29
C GLN A 111 -0.46 -13.92 -9.03
N LYS A 112 0.86 -13.93 -9.21
CA LYS A 112 1.58 -12.89 -9.93
C LYS A 112 1.21 -12.86 -11.40
N ASP A 113 1.10 -14.02 -12.04
CA ASP A 113 0.78 -14.12 -13.45
C ASP A 113 -0.69 -13.74 -13.71
N ASP A 114 -1.62 -14.16 -12.84
CA ASP A 114 -3.02 -13.69 -12.87
C ASP A 114 -3.14 -12.17 -12.70
N TYR A 115 -2.41 -11.57 -11.75
CA TYR A 115 -2.38 -10.10 -11.59
C TYR A 115 -1.84 -9.38 -12.83
N LYS A 116 -0.79 -9.90 -13.48
CA LYS A 116 -0.27 -9.33 -14.73
C LYS A 116 -1.27 -9.46 -15.87
N GLU A 117 -1.96 -10.59 -15.98
CA GLU A 117 -2.95 -10.84 -17.02
C GLU A 117 -4.14 -9.88 -16.89
N ARG A 118 -4.74 -9.78 -15.69
CA ARG A 118 -5.81 -8.80 -15.41
C ARG A 118 -5.39 -7.37 -15.77
N ARG A 119 -4.14 -7.03 -15.48
CA ARG A 119 -3.56 -5.72 -15.82
C ARG A 119 -3.37 -5.52 -17.32
N ALA A 120 -2.93 -6.55 -18.05
CA ALA A 120 -2.79 -6.49 -19.50
C ALA A 120 -4.16 -6.38 -20.20
N ASN A 121 -5.14 -7.12 -19.71
CA ASN A 121 -6.49 -7.20 -20.27
C ASN A 121 -7.39 -6.02 -19.87
N ARG A 122 -6.87 -5.04 -19.11
CA ARG A 122 -7.60 -3.85 -18.69
C ARG A 122 -8.89 -4.15 -17.91
N SER A 123 -8.94 -5.30 -17.24
CA SER A 123 -10.14 -5.82 -16.55
C SER A 123 -10.44 -5.16 -15.20
N PHE A 124 -9.98 -3.92 -15.01
CA PHE A 124 -10.19 -3.14 -13.80
C PHE A 124 -11.51 -2.39 -13.85
N SER A 125 -12.14 -2.22 -12.69
CA SER A 125 -13.31 -1.35 -12.56
C SER A 125 -12.92 0.13 -12.68
N GLU A 126 -13.89 1.01 -12.95
CA GLU A 126 -13.62 2.46 -13.05
C GLU A 126 -12.98 3.02 -11.76
N THR A 127 -13.40 2.52 -10.59
CA THR A 127 -12.82 2.88 -9.29
C THR A 127 -11.36 2.45 -9.17
N ASP A 128 -11.01 1.28 -9.70
CA ASP A 128 -9.63 0.78 -9.67
C ASP A 128 -8.74 1.63 -10.59
N TYR A 129 -9.26 2.00 -11.77
CA TYR A 129 -8.56 2.90 -12.69
C TYR A 129 -8.30 4.27 -12.06
N PHE A 130 -9.27 4.82 -11.34
CA PHE A 130 -9.11 6.08 -10.63
C PHE A 130 -7.97 6.00 -9.60
N ILE A 131 -7.91 4.93 -8.79
CA ILE A 131 -6.80 4.73 -7.85
C ILE A 131 -5.46 4.65 -8.60
N LEU A 132 -5.39 3.85 -9.65
CA LEU A 132 -4.13 3.58 -10.35
C LEU A 132 -3.59 4.79 -11.11
N ARG A 133 -4.45 5.49 -11.84
CA ARG A 133 -4.07 6.60 -12.74
C ARG A 133 -4.04 7.94 -12.01
N ASP A 134 -5.10 8.28 -11.29
CA ASP A 134 -5.26 9.61 -10.71
C ASP A 134 -4.54 9.76 -9.37
N ILE A 135 -4.45 8.68 -8.59
CA ILE A 135 -3.80 8.71 -7.26
C ILE A 135 -2.35 8.24 -7.34
N LEU A 136 -2.13 7.00 -7.80
CA LEU A 136 -0.79 6.41 -7.84
C LEU A 136 0.05 6.89 -9.03
N LYS A 137 -0.56 7.65 -9.96
CA LYS A 137 0.08 8.24 -11.15
C LYS A 137 0.90 7.22 -11.93
N LYS A 138 0.34 6.03 -12.08
CA LYS A 138 0.97 4.98 -12.84
C LYS A 138 0.45 5.03 -14.28
N ASN A 139 1.39 5.07 -15.23
CA ASN A 139 1.07 4.97 -16.65
C ASN A 139 0.65 3.52 -16.94
N TYR A 140 -0.65 3.26 -16.87
CA TYR A 140 -1.29 1.98 -17.21
C TYR A 140 -2.39 2.20 -18.25
#